data_AF-A0A9E4BS24-F1
#
_entry.id   AF-A0A9E4BS24-F1
#
_cell.length_a   1.000
_cell.length_b   1.000
_cell.length_c   1.000
_cell.angle_alpha   90.00
_cell.angle_beta   90.00
_cell.angle_gamma   90.00
#
_symmetry.space_group_name_H-M   'P 1'
#
loop_
_entity.id
_entity.type
_entity.pdbx_description
1 polymer ?
#
loop_
_entity_poly.entity_id
_entity_poly.type
_entity_poly.pdbx_seq_one_letter_code
_entity_poly.pdbx_strand_id
1 'polypeptide(L)'
;MRRKKHGLNRYQKRAFRIGEARINGENIGKLIERSRSNNPVDRETAARFLCPCHIRRRREDVWQALYRMLEDTDLRVRKAAWHTLEDGGLPDDPALGAIFERAVEKEPDKGIRRQAAVYLKARRGPAESALQAGTQTDRRKRGKCDFCGSTDVFVKADFGTEIPDGGQMRFGLVCESCAG
;
A
#
# COMPACT_ATOMS: atom_id res chain seq x y z
N MET A 1 -25.84 -21.70 4.66
CA MET A 1 -25.76 -20.38 4.01
C MET A 1 -24.35 -19.82 4.10
N ARG A 2 -23.60 -19.73 2.99
CA ARG A 2 -22.25 -19.13 2.95
C ARG A 2 -22.37 -17.61 2.98
N ARG A 3 -22.02 -16.96 4.09
CA ARG A 3 -21.83 -15.50 4.11
C ARG A 3 -20.77 -15.14 3.08
N LYS A 4 -21.16 -14.44 2.01
CA LYS A 4 -20.24 -13.86 1.03
C LYS A 4 -19.28 -12.93 1.78
N LYS A 5 -17.97 -13.20 1.69
CA LYS A 5 -16.89 -12.39 2.27
C LYS A 5 -16.78 -11.06 1.50
N HIS A 6 -17.75 -10.16 1.66
CA HIS A 6 -17.57 -8.75 1.31
C HIS A 6 -16.66 -8.11 2.37
N GLY A 7 -15.59 -7.46 1.94
CA GLY A 7 -14.66 -6.71 2.82
C GLY A 7 -13.21 -7.20 2.90
N LEU A 8 -12.82 -8.28 2.20
CA LEU A 8 -11.43 -8.77 2.21
C LEU A 8 -10.74 -8.53 0.86
N ASN A 9 -9.59 -7.85 0.89
CA ASN A 9 -8.77 -7.60 -0.30
C ASN A 9 -8.18 -8.91 -0.85
N ARG A 10 -7.62 -8.90 -2.08
CA ARG A 10 -7.09 -10.12 -2.73
C ARG A 10 -5.99 -10.82 -1.90
N TYR A 11 -5.19 -10.03 -1.17
CA TYR A 11 -4.08 -10.51 -0.34
C TYR A 11 -4.60 -11.20 0.93
N GLN A 12 -5.55 -10.55 1.60
CA GLN A 12 -6.28 -11.13 2.72
C GLN A 12 -6.96 -12.45 2.30
N LYS A 13 -7.63 -12.49 1.14
CA LYS A 13 -8.21 -13.73 0.58
C LYS A 13 -7.16 -14.83 0.35
N ARG A 14 -5.94 -14.48 -0.06
CA ARG A 14 -4.82 -15.41 -0.27
C ARG A 14 -4.26 -15.95 1.05
N ALA A 15 -4.21 -15.12 2.08
CA ALA A 15 -3.78 -15.47 3.44
C ALA A 15 -4.77 -16.42 4.16
N PHE A 16 -6.04 -16.44 3.75
CA PHE A 16 -7.05 -17.37 4.27
C PHE A 16 -7.03 -18.75 3.58
N ARG A 17 -5.85 -19.24 3.15
CA ARG A 17 -5.71 -20.59 2.58
C ARG A 17 -6.17 -21.66 3.60
N ILE A 18 -6.88 -22.66 3.09
CA ILE A 18 -7.35 -23.82 3.85
C ILE A 18 -6.15 -24.76 4.03
N GLY A 19 -5.72 -25.02 5.27
CA GLY A 19 -4.67 -26.00 5.57
C GLY A 19 -3.63 -25.59 6.64
N GLU A 20 -3.49 -24.30 6.95
CA GLU A 20 -2.48 -23.85 7.92
C GLU A 20 -2.91 -24.05 9.39
N ALA A 21 -1.94 -24.43 10.23
CA ALA A 21 -2.10 -24.59 11.67
C ALA A 21 -2.59 -23.29 12.31
N ARG A 22 -3.64 -23.40 13.13
CA ARG A 22 -4.31 -22.25 13.74
C ARG A 22 -3.82 -22.05 15.16
N ILE A 23 -3.70 -20.80 15.56
CA ILE A 23 -3.20 -20.42 16.88
C ILE A 23 -4.36 -19.86 17.69
N ASN A 24 -4.54 -20.39 18.89
CA ASN A 24 -5.53 -19.90 19.85
C ASN A 24 -5.00 -18.65 20.59
N GLY A 25 -5.89 -17.94 21.30
CA GLY A 25 -5.55 -16.69 21.98
C GLY A 25 -4.41 -16.79 23.01
N GLU A 26 -4.35 -17.89 23.76
CA GLU A 26 -3.31 -18.14 24.77
C GLU A 26 -1.93 -18.36 24.15
N ASN A 27 -1.88 -19.07 23.02
CA ASN A 27 -0.63 -19.28 22.29
C ASN A 27 -0.10 -17.98 21.68
N ILE A 28 -0.97 -16.99 21.38
CA ILE A 28 -0.52 -15.67 20.91
C ILE A 28 0.32 -14.95 21.98
N GLY A 29 -0.12 -14.96 23.25
CA GLY A 29 0.64 -14.34 24.35
C GLY A 29 2.05 -14.93 24.48
N LYS A 30 2.15 -16.27 24.45
CA LYS A 30 3.42 -16.99 24.47
C LYS A 30 4.31 -16.67 23.26
N LEU A 31 3.72 -16.49 22.08
CA LEU A 31 4.48 -16.11 20.88
C LEU A 31 4.98 -14.66 20.94
N ILE A 32 4.20 -13.74 21.50
CA ILE A 32 4.65 -12.36 21.75
C ILE A 32 5.81 -12.35 22.74
N GLU A 33 5.75 -13.16 23.79
CA GLU A 33 6.87 -13.33 24.73
C GLU A 33 8.11 -13.91 24.02
N ARG A 34 7.95 -14.98 23.24
CA ARG A 34 9.02 -15.59 22.44
C ARG A 34 9.63 -14.64 21.41
N SER A 35 8.87 -13.69 20.88
CA SER A 35 9.39 -12.65 19.97
C SER A 35 10.48 -11.78 20.62
N ARG A 36 10.60 -11.81 21.95
CA ARG A 36 11.62 -11.10 22.73
C ARG A 36 12.73 -12.01 23.26
N SER A 37 12.73 -13.29 22.89
CA SER A 37 13.76 -14.24 23.33
C SER A 37 15.14 -13.83 22.79
N ASN A 38 16.18 -14.08 23.58
CA ASN A 38 17.57 -13.92 23.13
C ASN A 38 17.92 -14.94 22.01
N ASN A 39 17.22 -16.07 21.96
CA ASN A 39 17.42 -17.08 20.94
C ASN A 39 16.73 -16.68 19.62
N PRO A 40 17.47 -16.51 18.50
CA PRO A 40 16.87 -16.15 17.22
C PRO A 40 15.89 -17.20 16.69
N VAL A 41 16.03 -18.48 17.06
CA VAL A 41 15.11 -19.55 16.65
C VAL A 41 13.72 -19.35 17.26
N ASP A 42 13.65 -18.89 18.51
CA ASP A 42 12.39 -18.58 19.17
C ASP A 42 11.71 -17.36 18.54
N ARG A 43 12.49 -16.33 18.21
CA ARG A 43 12.00 -15.13 17.53
C ARG A 43 11.52 -15.43 16.10
N GLU A 44 12.25 -16.26 15.37
CA GLU A 44 11.85 -16.70 14.03
C GLU A 44 10.53 -17.48 14.10
N THR A 45 10.43 -18.41 15.05
CA THR A 45 9.20 -19.17 15.32
C THR A 45 8.05 -18.21 15.62
N ALA A 46 8.27 -17.22 16.49
CA ALA A 46 7.28 -16.20 16.78
C ALA A 46 6.86 -15.42 15.53
N ALA A 47 7.81 -14.93 14.72
CA ALA A 47 7.52 -14.18 13.49
C ALA A 47 6.65 -14.98 12.50
N ARG A 48 6.97 -16.27 12.29
CA ARG A 48 6.20 -17.16 11.41
C ARG A 48 4.77 -17.30 11.88
N PHE A 49 4.58 -17.57 13.16
CA PHE A 49 3.28 -17.90 13.73
C PHE A 49 2.42 -16.67 14.10
N LEU A 50 3.03 -15.51 14.30
CA LEU A 50 2.33 -14.24 14.48
C LEU A 50 1.78 -13.67 13.16
N CYS A 51 2.11 -14.28 12.02
CA CYS A 51 1.60 -13.90 10.71
C CYS A 51 0.04 -13.86 10.68
N PRO A 52 -0.58 -12.86 10.00
CA PRO A 52 -2.03 -12.78 9.85
C PRO A 52 -2.70 -14.04 9.29
N CYS A 53 -1.98 -14.88 8.53
CA CYS A 53 -2.49 -16.16 8.04
C CYS A 53 -2.88 -17.14 9.18
N HIS A 54 -2.17 -17.08 10.32
CA HIS A 54 -2.40 -17.92 11.50
C HIS A 54 -3.39 -17.30 12.51
N ILE A 55 -3.35 -15.97 12.70
CA ILE A 55 -4.11 -15.28 13.76
C ILE A 55 -5.49 -14.80 13.27
N ARG A 56 -5.64 -14.44 11.98
CA ARG A 56 -6.91 -14.05 11.32
C ARG A 56 -7.70 -12.89 11.94
N ARG A 57 -7.21 -12.29 13.02
CA ARG A 57 -7.73 -11.07 13.66
C ARG A 57 -6.57 -10.10 13.85
N ARG A 58 -6.83 -8.82 13.57
CA ARG A 58 -5.87 -7.77 13.89
C ARG A 58 -5.82 -7.62 15.42
N ARG A 59 -4.63 -7.72 15.98
CA ARG A 59 -4.35 -7.32 17.36
C ARG A 59 -3.14 -6.41 17.34
N GLU A 60 -3.20 -5.28 18.04
CA GLU A 60 -2.15 -4.28 18.02
C GLU A 60 -0.84 -4.82 18.63
N ASP A 61 -0.93 -5.60 19.70
CA ASP A 61 0.23 -6.22 20.36
C ASP A 61 1.03 -7.17 19.43
N VAL A 62 0.33 -7.93 18.59
CA VAL A 62 0.91 -8.76 17.53
C VAL A 62 1.63 -7.90 16.49
N TRP A 63 1.00 -6.83 16.02
CA TRP A 63 1.60 -5.94 15.02
C TRP A 63 2.83 -5.21 15.56
N GLN A 64 2.78 -4.74 16.81
CA GLN A 64 3.94 -4.16 17.47
C GLN A 64 5.09 -5.18 17.61
N ALA A 65 4.80 -6.46 17.83
CA ALA A 65 5.82 -7.50 17.81
C ALA A 65 6.41 -7.72 16.41
N LEU A 66 5.55 -7.80 15.39
CA LEU A 66 5.99 -7.93 14.00
C LEU A 66 6.86 -6.74 13.55
N TYR A 67 6.49 -5.50 13.88
CA TYR A 67 7.27 -4.32 13.52
C TYR A 67 8.68 -4.34 14.10
N ARG A 68 8.85 -4.77 15.35
CA ARG A 68 10.20 -4.96 15.92
C ARG A 68 10.99 -6.02 15.16
N MET A 69 10.34 -7.11 14.78
CA MET A 69 11.00 -8.23 14.07
C MET A 69 11.33 -7.93 12.61
N LEU A 70 10.68 -6.95 11.97
CA LEU A 70 11.07 -6.46 10.63
C LEU A 70 12.49 -5.89 10.62
N GLU A 71 12.96 -5.40 11.77
CA GLU A 71 14.28 -4.81 11.99
C GLU A 71 15.16 -5.68 12.92
N ASP A 72 14.82 -6.98 13.07
CA ASP A 72 15.58 -7.90 13.93
C ASP A 72 17.05 -8.02 13.47
N THR A 73 17.95 -8.33 14.38
CA THR A 73 19.37 -8.54 14.04
C THR A 73 19.59 -9.81 13.23
N ASP A 74 18.80 -10.88 13.46
CA ASP A 74 18.90 -12.14 12.72
C ASP A 74 18.09 -12.09 11.42
N LEU A 75 18.74 -12.46 10.32
CA LEU A 75 18.16 -12.42 8.97
C LEU A 75 16.93 -13.33 8.82
N ARG A 76 16.90 -14.49 9.47
CA ARG A 76 15.77 -15.44 9.38
C ARG A 76 14.53 -14.86 10.04
N VAL A 77 14.72 -14.18 11.17
CA VAL A 77 13.65 -13.47 11.87
C VAL A 77 13.10 -12.36 10.97
N ARG A 78 13.97 -11.54 10.36
CA ARG A 78 13.53 -10.50 9.41
C ARG A 78 12.75 -11.11 8.25
N LYS A 79 13.28 -12.14 7.58
CA LYS A 79 12.58 -12.79 6.45
C LYS A 79 11.20 -13.31 6.84
N ALA A 80 11.10 -13.96 8.00
CA ALA A 80 9.82 -14.44 8.52
C ALA A 80 8.84 -13.30 8.81
N ALA A 81 9.30 -12.18 9.38
CA ALA A 81 8.49 -11.00 9.64
C ALA A 81 8.05 -10.30 8.33
N TRP A 82 8.95 -10.15 7.36
CA TRP A 82 8.65 -9.49 6.08
C TRP A 82 7.64 -10.28 5.23
N HIS A 83 7.66 -11.61 5.31
CA HIS A 83 6.61 -12.46 4.71
C HIS A 83 5.20 -12.10 5.20
N THR A 84 5.05 -11.65 6.46
CA THR A 84 3.73 -11.28 7.00
C THR A 84 3.08 -10.10 6.28
N LEU A 85 3.86 -9.25 5.62
CA LEU A 85 3.36 -8.13 4.84
C LEU A 85 2.74 -8.59 3.51
N GLU A 86 3.15 -9.74 2.98
CA GLU A 86 2.58 -10.34 1.77
C GLU A 86 1.24 -11.04 2.05
N ASP A 87 1.11 -11.63 3.23
CA ASP A 87 -0.03 -12.44 3.68
C ASP A 87 -1.15 -11.63 4.36
N GLY A 88 -1.36 -10.40 3.90
CA GLY A 88 -2.47 -9.57 4.37
C GLY A 88 -2.07 -8.53 5.43
N GLY A 89 -0.82 -8.06 5.38
CA GLY A 89 -0.44 -6.84 6.08
C GLY A 89 -1.22 -5.61 5.62
N LEU A 90 -1.13 -4.56 6.44
CA LEU A 90 -1.73 -3.25 6.17
C LEU A 90 -0.62 -2.31 5.66
N PRO A 91 -0.32 -2.28 4.35
CA PRO A 91 0.81 -1.53 3.81
C PRO A 91 0.72 -0.01 4.05
N ASP A 92 -0.47 0.51 4.39
CA ASP A 92 -0.72 1.93 4.66
C ASP A 92 -0.54 2.31 6.14
N ASP A 93 -0.17 1.39 7.03
CA ASP A 93 0.06 1.72 8.45
C ASP A 93 1.18 2.77 8.58
N PRO A 94 0.97 3.93 9.24
CA PRO A 94 1.99 4.97 9.39
C PRO A 94 3.31 4.45 9.96
N ALA A 95 3.28 3.48 10.89
CA ALA A 95 4.48 2.92 11.52
C ALA A 95 5.39 2.20 10.52
N LEU A 96 4.82 1.62 9.45
CA LEU A 96 5.58 0.92 8.42
C LEU A 96 6.35 1.86 7.48
N GLY A 97 5.94 3.13 7.34
CA GLY A 97 6.60 4.07 6.44
C GLY A 97 8.08 4.28 6.80
N ALA A 98 8.34 4.60 8.07
CA ALA A 98 9.70 4.81 8.57
C ALA A 98 10.54 3.52 8.55
N ILE A 99 9.92 2.35 8.78
CA ILE A 99 10.59 1.04 8.68
C ILE A 99 11.02 0.78 7.24
N PHE A 100 10.15 1.07 6.25
CA PHE A 100 10.48 0.87 4.84
C PHE A 100 11.60 1.81 4.38
N GLU A 101 11.59 3.06 4.81
CA GLU A 101 12.67 4.01 4.50
C GLU A 101 14.01 3.52 5.03
N ARG A 102 14.07 3.12 6.31
CA ARG A 102 15.30 2.56 6.91
C ARG A 102 15.73 1.26 6.23
N ALA A 103 14.79 0.38 5.88
CA ALA A 103 15.10 -0.86 5.19
C ALA A 103 15.67 -0.61 3.78
N VAL A 104 15.15 0.36 3.03
CA VAL A 104 15.73 0.73 1.72
C VAL A 104 17.15 1.24 1.87
N GLU A 105 17.43 2.02 2.91
CA GLU A 105 18.74 2.64 3.15
C GLU A 105 19.78 1.65 3.69
N LYS A 106 19.40 0.83 4.68
CA LYS A 106 20.36 0.12 5.56
C LYS A 106 20.23 -1.41 5.54
N GLU A 107 19.16 -2.00 5.00
CA GLU A 107 18.98 -3.45 5.06
C GLU A 107 20.04 -4.19 4.24
N PRO A 108 20.86 -5.07 4.83
CA PRO A 108 21.90 -5.81 4.09
C PRO A 108 21.33 -6.83 3.10
N ASP A 109 20.18 -7.45 3.39
CA ASP A 109 19.57 -8.43 2.48
C ASP A 109 18.89 -7.74 1.28
N LYS A 110 19.37 -8.06 0.07
CA LYS A 110 18.87 -7.48 -1.18
C LYS A 110 17.39 -7.78 -1.43
N GLY A 111 16.90 -8.93 -0.97
CA GLY A 111 15.50 -9.34 -1.14
C GLY A 111 14.58 -8.46 -0.32
N ILE A 112 14.89 -8.31 0.97
CA ILE A 112 14.15 -7.43 1.88
C ILE A 112 14.23 -5.97 1.42
N ARG A 113 15.42 -5.49 1.04
CA ARG A 113 15.60 -4.12 0.54
C ARG A 113 14.74 -3.84 -0.70
N ARG A 114 14.71 -4.77 -1.65
CA ARG A 114 13.86 -4.66 -2.85
C ARG A 114 12.38 -4.64 -2.48
N GLN A 115 11.96 -5.50 -1.56
CA GLN A 115 10.59 -5.57 -1.08
C GLN A 115 10.17 -4.26 -0.40
N ALA A 116 11.01 -3.70 0.47
CA ALA A 116 10.81 -2.41 1.11
C ALA A 116 10.62 -1.28 0.09
N ALA A 117 11.45 -1.24 -0.96
CA ALA A 117 11.34 -0.23 -2.03
C ALA A 117 10.00 -0.31 -2.78
N VAL A 118 9.49 -1.52 -3.03
CA VAL A 118 8.18 -1.73 -3.67
C VAL A 118 7.06 -1.17 -2.80
N TYR A 119 7.06 -1.47 -1.49
CA TYR A 119 6.05 -0.94 -0.58
C TYR A 119 6.15 0.58 -0.41
N LEU A 120 7.36 1.12 -0.28
CA LEU A 120 7.57 2.57 -0.17
C LEU A 120 7.07 3.32 -1.41
N LYS A 121 7.36 2.80 -2.61
CA LYS A 121 6.85 3.36 -3.87
C LYS A 121 5.32 3.28 -3.95
N ALA A 122 4.73 2.15 -3.56
CA ALA A 122 3.27 2.00 -3.56
C ALA A 122 2.58 3.03 -2.65
N ARG A 123 3.19 3.39 -1.51
CA ARG A 123 2.70 4.43 -0.60
C ARG A 123 2.86 5.85 -1.15
N ARG A 124 3.93 6.10 -1.91
CA ARG A 124 4.15 7.40 -2.58
C ARG A 124 3.26 7.59 -3.82
N GLY A 125 2.78 6.49 -4.41
CA GLY A 125 1.98 6.47 -5.65
C GLY A 125 0.86 7.51 -5.73
N PRO A 126 -0.01 7.68 -4.72
CA PRO A 126 -1.07 8.69 -4.78
C PRO A 126 -0.53 10.12 -4.70
N ALA A 127 0.50 10.35 -3.87
CA ALA A 127 1.07 11.68 -3.64
C ALA A 127 1.96 12.14 -4.82
N GLU A 128 2.76 11.24 -5.39
CA GLU A 128 3.55 11.49 -6.61
C GLU A 128 2.66 11.59 -7.85
N SER A 129 1.55 10.83 -7.94
CA SER A 129 0.59 11.00 -9.04
C SER A 129 -0.14 12.33 -8.95
N ALA A 130 -0.46 12.81 -7.75
CA ALA A 130 -1.02 14.15 -7.54
C ALA A 130 0.00 15.26 -7.87
N LEU A 131 1.27 15.07 -7.50
CA LEU A 131 2.35 16.00 -7.83
C LEU A 131 2.65 16.01 -9.35
N GLN A 132 2.69 14.83 -9.99
CA GLN A 132 2.84 14.70 -11.44
C GLN A 132 1.64 15.26 -12.19
N ALA A 133 0.42 14.98 -11.75
CA ALA A 133 -0.79 15.59 -12.30
C ALA A 133 -0.75 17.11 -12.17
N GLY A 134 -0.28 17.64 -11.02
CA GLY A 134 0.00 19.06 -10.81
C GLY A 134 1.00 19.62 -11.82
N THR A 135 2.11 18.91 -12.08
CA THR A 135 3.10 19.32 -13.11
C THR A 135 2.64 19.11 -14.56
N GLN A 136 1.61 18.28 -14.79
CA GLN A 136 1.05 18.01 -16.12
C GLN A 136 -0.05 19.01 -16.53
N THR A 137 -0.49 19.89 -15.62
CA THR A 137 -1.52 20.91 -15.88
C THR A 137 -1.11 22.03 -16.85
N ASP A 138 0.14 22.06 -17.32
CA ASP A 138 0.65 23.15 -18.16
C ASP A 138 1.17 22.73 -19.55
N ARG A 139 0.83 21.52 -20.02
CA ARG A 139 0.98 21.22 -21.45
C ARG A 139 -0.12 21.96 -22.22
N ARG A 140 0.17 23.20 -22.59
CA ARG A 140 -0.64 24.08 -23.45
C ARG A 140 -1.17 23.29 -24.66
N LYS A 141 -2.41 22.79 -24.57
CA LYS A 141 -3.07 22.06 -25.65
C LYS A 141 -3.69 23.08 -26.59
N ARG A 142 -3.44 22.96 -27.90
CA ARG A 142 -4.17 23.76 -28.91
C ARG A 142 -5.40 23.01 -29.36
N GLY A 143 -6.52 23.71 -29.52
CA GLY A 143 -7.80 23.11 -29.85
C GLY A 143 -8.87 24.13 -30.17
N LYS A 144 -10.10 23.65 -30.30
CA LYS A 144 -11.29 24.51 -30.43
C LYS A 144 -11.81 24.88 -29.04
N CYS A 145 -12.06 26.16 -28.81
CA CYS A 145 -12.78 26.62 -27.63
C CYS A 145 -14.26 26.27 -27.77
N ASP A 146 -14.84 25.59 -26.78
CA ASP A 146 -16.25 25.23 -26.77
C ASP A 146 -17.17 26.44 -26.45
N PHE A 147 -16.62 27.54 -25.93
CA PHE A 147 -17.38 28.74 -25.56
C PHE A 147 -17.47 29.77 -26.69
N CYS A 148 -16.32 30.17 -27.25
CA CYS A 148 -16.28 31.16 -28.34
C CYS A 148 -16.15 30.53 -29.73
N GLY A 149 -15.92 29.23 -29.82
CA GLY A 149 -15.79 28.51 -31.09
C GLY A 149 -14.45 28.70 -31.83
N SER A 150 -13.55 29.57 -31.34
CA SER A 150 -12.23 29.79 -31.94
C SER A 150 -11.44 28.48 -32.04
N THR A 151 -10.83 28.24 -33.20
CA THR A 151 -10.00 27.06 -33.48
C THR A 151 -8.52 27.40 -33.39
N ASP A 152 -7.69 26.39 -33.15
CA ASP A 152 -6.23 26.52 -33.03
C ASP A 152 -5.77 27.52 -31.94
N VAL A 153 -6.53 27.64 -30.86
CA VAL A 153 -6.18 28.47 -29.70
C VAL A 153 -5.72 27.58 -28.55
N PHE A 154 -4.93 28.14 -27.63
CA PHE A 154 -4.60 27.44 -26.39
C PHE A 154 -5.86 27.27 -25.55
N VAL A 155 -6.14 26.02 -25.17
CA VAL A 155 -7.33 25.65 -24.39
C VAL A 155 -6.94 24.88 -23.14
N LYS A 156 -7.71 25.09 -22.07
CA LYS A 156 -7.65 24.33 -20.81
C LYS A 156 -8.99 23.64 -20.58
N ALA A 157 -8.99 22.57 -19.79
CA ALA A 157 -10.22 21.92 -19.39
C ALA A 157 -10.93 22.77 -18.34
N ASP A 158 -12.18 23.14 -18.61
CA ASP A 158 -13.11 23.69 -17.63
C ASP A 158 -13.89 22.53 -16.98
N PHE A 159 -13.56 22.24 -15.72
CA PHE A 159 -14.18 21.15 -14.96
C PHE A 159 -15.60 21.49 -14.47
N GLY A 160 -16.05 22.74 -14.62
CA GLY A 160 -17.40 23.17 -14.27
C GLY A 160 -18.45 22.91 -15.37
N THR A 161 -18.01 22.62 -16.59
CA THR A 161 -18.88 22.46 -17.76
C THR A 161 -18.70 21.08 -18.40
N GLU A 162 -19.79 20.33 -18.55
CA GLU A 162 -19.81 19.04 -19.25
C GLU A 162 -20.48 19.16 -20.62
N ILE A 163 -19.84 18.62 -21.66
CA ILE A 163 -20.30 18.68 -23.05
C ILE A 163 -20.45 17.24 -23.58
N PRO A 164 -21.58 16.92 -24.24
CA PRO A 164 -21.76 15.62 -24.87
C PRO A 164 -20.84 15.46 -26.10
N ASP A 165 -20.12 14.35 -26.15
CA ASP A 165 -19.20 13.98 -27.23
C ASP A 165 -19.30 12.48 -27.55
N GLY A 166 -19.87 12.16 -28.72
CA GLY A 166 -19.92 10.78 -29.23
C GLY A 166 -20.57 9.74 -28.30
N GLY A 167 -21.50 10.14 -27.43
CA GLY A 167 -22.15 9.27 -26.45
C GLY A 167 -21.47 9.20 -25.07
N GLN A 168 -20.44 10.01 -24.84
CA GLN A 168 -19.79 10.21 -23.54
C GLN A 168 -19.82 11.69 -23.14
N MET A 169 -19.75 11.98 -21.84
CA MET A 169 -19.61 13.37 -21.36
C MET A 169 -18.13 13.69 -21.21
N ARG A 170 -17.70 14.83 -21.75
CA ARG A 170 -16.35 15.37 -21.57
C ARG A 170 -16.39 16.75 -20.95
N PHE A 171 -15.31 17.17 -20.32
CA PHE A 171 -15.16 18.56 -19.86
C PHE A 171 -15.08 19.52 -21.05
N GLY A 172 -15.61 20.72 -20.86
CA GLY A 172 -15.49 21.83 -21.79
C GLY A 172 -14.04 22.26 -21.96
N LEU A 173 -13.67 22.68 -23.17
CA LEU A 173 -12.37 23.27 -23.49
C LEU A 173 -12.55 24.77 -23.61
N VAL A 174 -11.86 25.55 -22.77
CA VAL A 174 -11.96 27.00 -22.70
C VAL A 174 -10.63 27.66 -23.08
N CYS A 175 -10.66 28.70 -23.89
CA CYS A 175 -9.47 29.49 -24.23
C CYS A 175 -9.17 30.56 -23.17
N GLU A 176 -7.96 31.10 -23.15
CA GLU A 176 -7.53 32.12 -22.19
C GLU A 176 -8.46 33.35 -22.17
N SER A 177 -8.98 33.75 -23.34
CA SER A 177 -9.91 34.90 -23.45
C SER A 177 -11.30 34.63 -22.87
N CYS A 178 -11.69 33.36 -22.73
CA CYS A 178 -12.97 32.94 -22.15
C CYS A 178 -12.85 32.45 -20.69
N ALA A 179 -11.65 32.14 -20.23
CA ALA A 179 -11.36 31.57 -18.91
C ALA A 179 -11.13 32.62 -17.80
N GLY A 180 -11.65 33.84 -17.99
CA GLY A 180 -11.36 35.05 -17.20
C GLY A 180 -11.33 34.86 -15.68
#